data_AF-A0A1S0TMX6-F1
#
_entry.id   AF-A0A1S0TMX6-F1
#
_cell.length_a   1.000
_cell.length_b   1.000
_cell.length_c   1.000
_cell.angle_alpha   90.00
_cell.angle_beta   90.00
_cell.angle_gamma   90.00
#
_symmetry.space_group_name_H-M   'P 1'
#
loop_
_entity.id
_entity.type
_entity.pdbx_description
1 polymer ?
#
loop_
_entity_poly.entity_id
_entity_poly.type
_entity_poly.pdbx_seq_one_letter_code
_entity_poly.pdbx_strand_id
1 'polypeptide(L)'
;MLDIWSLARQQRLEECRKRVAQQQQQDTITPYNSLIIGSDLQASDTRLIICGSKNCGKTSMILRFLNRNEDARSTIALEYMYGRRNRGKVKDVGHIWELGGGTNLSNLLQIPLSSNYIQQCSLMIVIDLTAPFDMWNTFYTLLDNARIIVDNAMKQYLKRSPDSYEAFMIYRNAVFKEHKDAEYLDPFPIPLILLGAKYDKFQDFEPEQRKNICKFLRFMAHMNGATLAMFSNKMENLMTKIRVLISSVIFGTTALKTICTDHNKPLSVPCGADSLMVHLHLLLF
;
A
#
# COMPACT_ATOMS: atom_id res chain seq x y z
N MET A 1 21.78 -23.97 -1.04
CA MET A 1 20.82 -23.98 0.10
C MET A 1 19.68 -23.08 -0.32
N LEU A 2 18.46 -23.59 -0.53
CA LEU A 2 17.34 -22.74 -0.99
C LEU A 2 17.02 -21.70 0.09
N ASP A 3 17.18 -20.43 -0.27
CA ASP A 3 16.86 -19.28 0.58
C ASP A 3 15.35 -19.25 0.85
N ILE A 4 14.94 -19.00 2.10
CA ILE A 4 13.53 -18.95 2.51
C ILE A 4 12.73 -17.95 1.65
N TRP A 5 13.40 -16.89 1.19
CA TRP A 5 12.82 -15.88 0.30
C TRP A 5 12.55 -16.40 -1.11
N SER A 6 13.39 -17.31 -1.61
CA SER A 6 13.21 -17.93 -2.93
C SER A 6 11.99 -18.86 -2.95
N LEU A 7 11.82 -19.64 -1.89
CA LEU A 7 10.66 -20.52 -1.70
C LEU A 7 9.36 -19.72 -1.56
N ALA A 8 9.37 -18.69 -0.72
CA ALA A 8 8.22 -17.83 -0.50
C ALA A 8 7.79 -17.12 -1.81
N ARG A 9 8.76 -16.63 -2.58
CA ARG A 9 8.55 -16.05 -3.92
C ARG A 9 7.88 -17.04 -4.88
N GLN A 10 8.38 -18.27 -4.96
CA GLN A 10 7.85 -19.28 -5.88
C GLN A 10 6.41 -19.66 -5.53
N GLN A 11 6.14 -19.93 -4.25
CA GLN A 11 4.79 -20.22 -3.78
C GLN A 11 3.81 -19.09 -4.11
N ARG A 12 4.22 -17.83 -3.91
CA ARG A 12 3.34 -16.69 -4.22
C ARG A 12 3.08 -16.53 -5.72
N LEU A 13 4.08 -16.77 -6.57
CA LEU A 13 3.89 -16.74 -8.03
C LEU A 13 2.87 -17.80 -8.47
N GLU A 14 2.90 -18.99 -7.86
CA GLU A 14 1.93 -20.05 -8.14
C GLU A 14 0.51 -19.69 -7.65
N GLU A 15 0.39 -19.11 -6.46
CA GLU A 15 -0.90 -18.60 -5.94
C GLU A 15 -1.48 -17.49 -6.82
N CYS A 16 -0.66 -16.51 -7.21
CA CYS A 16 -1.06 -15.42 -8.10
C CYS A 16 -1.55 -16.00 -9.45
N ARG A 17 -0.81 -16.93 -10.05
CA ARG A 17 -1.25 -17.59 -11.30
C ARG A 17 -2.60 -18.27 -11.15
N LYS A 18 -2.84 -18.99 -10.03
CA LYS A 18 -4.14 -19.62 -9.76
C LYS A 18 -5.27 -18.59 -9.63
N ARG A 19 -5.02 -17.45 -8.98
CA ARG A 19 -6.03 -16.38 -8.80
C ARG A 19 -6.32 -15.63 -10.09
N VAL A 20 -5.29 -15.27 -10.86
CA VAL A 20 -5.44 -14.61 -12.17
C VAL A 20 -6.20 -15.52 -13.15
N ALA A 21 -5.89 -16.82 -13.18
CA ALA A 21 -6.62 -17.79 -14.00
C ALA A 21 -8.11 -17.92 -13.61
N GLN A 22 -8.45 -17.71 -12.33
CA GLN A 22 -9.85 -17.69 -11.87
C GLN A 22 -10.59 -16.39 -12.22
N GLN A 23 -9.87 -15.29 -12.48
CA GLN A 23 -10.44 -13.97 -12.78
C GLN A 23 -10.69 -13.72 -14.28
N GLN A 24 -10.09 -14.49 -15.19
CA GLN A 24 -10.18 -14.28 -16.65
C GLN A 24 -11.51 -14.74 -17.32
N GLN A 25 -12.62 -14.84 -16.59
CA GLN A 25 -13.96 -15.05 -17.17
C GLN A 25 -14.86 -13.84 -16.98
N GLN A 26 -14.58 -12.76 -17.72
CA GLN A 26 -15.53 -11.77 -18.27
C GLN A 26 -14.76 -10.49 -18.57
N ASP A 27 -14.57 -10.18 -19.86
CA ASP A 27 -14.29 -8.82 -20.30
C ASP A 27 -14.79 -8.64 -21.74
N THR A 28 -15.89 -7.91 -21.90
CA THR A 28 -16.27 -7.25 -23.16
C THR A 28 -16.03 -5.76 -22.99
N ILE A 29 -15.23 -5.19 -23.89
CA ILE A 29 -14.67 -3.84 -23.80
C ILE A 29 -15.66 -2.80 -24.34
N THR A 30 -15.86 -1.71 -23.61
CA THR A 30 -16.34 -0.42 -24.15
C THR A 30 -15.45 0.71 -23.63
N PRO A 31 -15.02 1.68 -24.46
CA PRO A 31 -14.09 2.71 -24.02
C PRO A 31 -14.85 3.89 -23.41
N TYR A 32 -14.56 4.23 -22.15
CA TYR A 32 -14.98 5.51 -21.58
C TYR A 32 -13.79 6.29 -21.03
N ASN A 33 -13.39 7.28 -21.83
CA ASN A 33 -12.68 8.46 -21.38
C ASN A 33 -13.62 9.29 -20.48
N SER A 34 -13.00 9.98 -19.51
CA SER A 34 -13.60 10.88 -18.52
C SER A 34 -14.35 10.17 -17.38
N LEU A 35 -13.73 10.14 -16.18
CA LEU A 35 -14.44 10.20 -14.89
C LEU A 35 -13.54 10.29 -13.64
N ILE A 36 -12.21 10.42 -13.75
CA ILE A 36 -11.36 10.81 -12.60
C ILE A 36 -10.56 12.09 -12.88
N ILE A 37 -11.23 13.08 -13.46
CA ILE A 37 -10.96 14.47 -13.10
C ILE A 37 -12.26 14.95 -12.49
N GLY A 38 -12.47 14.54 -11.23
CA GLY A 38 -13.55 15.06 -10.42
C GLY A 38 -13.40 16.58 -10.38
N SER A 39 -14.43 17.26 -10.86
CA SER A 39 -14.69 18.69 -10.73
C SER A 39 -14.06 19.31 -9.47
N ASP A 40 -13.39 20.44 -9.62
CA ASP A 40 -12.68 21.22 -8.59
C ASP A 40 -13.55 21.78 -7.43
N LEU A 41 -14.75 21.24 -7.16
CA LEU A 41 -15.70 21.81 -6.20
C LEU A 41 -16.34 20.86 -5.18
N GLN A 42 -16.13 19.54 -5.22
CA GLN A 42 -16.68 18.64 -4.20
C GLN A 42 -15.70 18.38 -3.04
N ALA A 43 -16.23 18.34 -1.82
CA ALA A 43 -15.48 17.96 -0.64
C ALA A 43 -15.10 16.48 -0.73
N SER A 44 -13.80 16.19 -0.64
CA SER A 44 -13.31 14.82 -0.60
C SER A 44 -13.41 14.24 0.81
N ASP A 45 -13.92 13.01 0.90
CA ASP A 45 -14.01 12.20 2.10
C ASP A 45 -13.29 10.88 1.83
N THR A 46 -12.02 10.79 2.28
CA THR A 46 -11.14 9.64 2.02
C THR A 46 -10.72 8.96 3.30
N ARG A 47 -10.35 7.67 3.19
CA ARG A 47 -9.98 6.83 4.33
C ARG A 47 -8.62 6.18 4.10
N LEU A 48 -7.65 6.47 4.95
CA LEU A 48 -6.37 5.78 5.01
C LEU A 48 -6.37 4.82 6.20
N ILE A 49 -6.21 3.53 5.93
CA ILE A 49 -6.09 2.49 6.93
C ILE A 49 -4.60 2.12 7.03
N ILE A 50 -4.03 2.24 8.22
CA ILE A 50 -2.62 1.98 8.50
C ILE A 50 -2.52 0.80 9.45
N CYS A 51 -1.87 -0.28 9.03
CA CYS A 51 -1.59 -1.44 9.85
C CYS A 51 -0.13 -1.88 9.67
N GLY A 52 0.37 -2.77 10.51
CA GLY A 52 1.76 -3.20 10.38
C GLY A 52 2.44 -3.62 11.67
N SER A 53 3.75 -3.81 11.58
CA SER A 53 4.63 -4.19 12.68
C SER A 53 4.44 -3.28 13.91
N LYS A 54 4.62 -3.86 15.09
CA LYS A 54 4.59 -3.14 16.37
C LYS A 54 5.80 -2.22 16.46
N ASN A 55 5.66 -1.11 17.20
CA ASN A 55 6.76 -0.19 17.53
C ASN A 55 7.56 0.33 16.31
N CYS A 56 6.88 0.51 15.18
CA CYS A 56 7.46 1.04 13.94
C CYS A 56 7.19 2.54 13.73
N GLY A 57 6.62 3.22 14.72
CA GLY A 57 6.42 4.66 14.66
C GLY A 57 5.21 5.13 13.86
N LYS A 58 4.25 4.25 13.60
CA LYS A 58 2.99 4.52 12.89
C LYS A 58 2.21 5.69 13.52
N THR A 59 1.93 5.64 14.82
CA THR A 59 1.28 6.73 15.58
C THR A 59 2.06 8.04 15.47
N SER A 60 3.38 8.03 15.64
CA SER A 60 4.22 9.24 15.50
C SER A 60 4.16 9.82 14.09
N MET A 61 4.15 8.97 13.06
CA MET A 61 4.01 9.38 11.66
C MET A 61 2.65 10.05 11.41
N ILE A 62 1.56 9.49 11.96
CA ILE A 62 0.22 10.08 11.85
C ILE A 62 0.16 11.44 12.55
N LEU A 63 0.67 11.53 13.79
CA LEU A 63 0.70 12.77 14.56
C LEU A 63 1.49 13.87 13.84
N ARG A 64 2.67 13.55 13.31
CA ARG A 64 3.48 14.49 12.52
C ARG A 64 2.79 14.90 11.21
N PHE A 65 2.10 13.99 10.54
CA PHE A 65 1.29 14.34 9.37
C PHE A 65 0.21 15.36 9.72
N LEU A 66 -0.48 15.15 10.84
CA LEU A 66 -1.55 16.02 11.34
C LEU A 66 -1.05 17.28 12.08
N ASN A 67 0.27 17.49 12.19
CA ASN A 67 0.90 18.55 12.99
C ASN A 67 0.41 18.60 14.45
N ARG A 68 0.22 17.43 15.08
CA ARG A 68 -0.17 17.33 16.49
C ARG A 68 1.05 17.09 17.37
N ASN A 69 1.20 17.90 18.41
CA ASN A 69 2.29 17.82 19.38
C ASN A 69 1.85 16.96 20.59
N GLU A 70 1.47 15.71 20.32
CA GLU A 70 1.10 14.73 21.33
C GLU A 70 2.17 13.64 21.40
N ASP A 71 2.39 13.06 22.58
CA ASP A 71 3.29 11.92 22.72
C ASP A 71 2.65 10.65 22.14
N ALA A 72 3.39 9.98 21.26
CA ALA A 72 2.93 8.75 20.63
C ALA A 72 2.80 7.62 21.67
N ARG A 73 1.57 7.20 21.95
CA ARG A 73 1.27 6.06 22.82
C ARG A 73 1.16 4.78 21.99
N SER A 74 1.35 3.65 22.65
CA SER A 74 1.15 2.33 22.02
C SER A 74 -0.34 2.12 21.72
N THR A 75 -0.66 1.94 20.44
CA THR A 75 -2.02 1.64 19.96
C THR A 75 -2.49 0.28 20.47
N ILE A 76 -3.64 0.24 21.14
CA ILE A 76 -4.17 -0.98 21.77
C ILE A 76 -4.88 -1.87 20.75
N ALA A 77 -5.85 -1.32 20.04
CA ALA A 77 -6.72 -2.06 19.12
C ALA A 77 -6.85 -1.33 17.79
N LEU A 78 -7.90 -0.52 17.62
CA LEU A 78 -8.12 0.28 16.42
C LEU A 78 -8.35 1.72 16.85
N GLU A 79 -7.46 2.62 16.43
CA GLU A 79 -7.56 4.05 16.74
C GLU A 79 -7.99 4.84 15.52
N TYR A 80 -8.82 5.86 15.77
CA TYR A 80 -9.35 6.74 14.74
C TYR A 80 -8.86 8.16 14.94
N MET A 81 -8.36 8.75 13.87
CA MET A 81 -7.95 10.15 13.79
C MET A 81 -8.48 10.74 12.49
N TYR A 82 -8.53 12.07 12.41
CA TYR A 82 -8.86 12.74 11.16
C TYR A 82 -8.08 14.04 10.99
N GLY A 83 -7.83 14.38 9.73
CA GLY A 83 -7.26 15.64 9.29
C GLY A 83 -8.25 16.40 8.41
N ARG A 84 -8.08 17.72 8.35
CA ARG A 84 -8.84 18.58 7.44
C ARG A 84 -7.87 19.38 6.59
N ARG A 85 -8.21 19.55 5.31
CA ARG A 85 -7.50 20.45 4.40
C ARG A 85 -8.50 21.39 3.75
N ASN A 86 -8.19 22.68 3.76
CA ASN A 86 -9.01 23.67 3.07
C ASN A 86 -8.50 23.84 1.64
N ARG A 87 -9.38 23.66 0.66
CA ARG A 87 -9.14 23.97 -0.76
C ARG A 87 -10.10 25.09 -1.17
N GLY A 88 -9.68 26.33 -0.92
CA GLY A 88 -10.57 27.49 -1.06
C GLY A 88 -11.74 27.43 -0.08
N LYS A 89 -12.97 27.36 -0.60
CA LYS A 89 -14.21 27.24 0.19
C LYS A 89 -14.56 25.79 0.58
N VAL A 90 -13.92 24.81 -0.05
CA VAL A 90 -14.19 23.38 0.18
C VAL A 90 -13.31 22.87 1.32
N LYS A 91 -13.91 22.08 2.22
CA LYS A 91 -13.21 21.44 3.33
C LYS A 91 -13.12 19.94 3.06
N ASP A 92 -11.94 19.47 2.74
CA ASP A 92 -11.64 18.06 2.56
C ASP A 92 -11.39 17.41 3.91
N VAL A 93 -11.91 16.21 4.12
CA VAL A 93 -11.76 15.43 5.36
C VAL A 93 -11.06 14.12 5.05
N GLY A 94 -9.95 13.90 5.75
CA GLY A 94 -9.18 12.66 5.67
C GLY A 94 -9.32 11.86 6.94
N HIS A 95 -9.95 10.69 6.86
CA HIS A 95 -10.09 9.74 7.95
C HIS A 95 -8.88 8.82 8.01
N ILE A 96 -8.27 8.68 9.18
CA ILE A 96 -7.09 7.83 9.38
C ILE A 96 -7.43 6.81 10.46
N TRP A 97 -7.26 5.53 10.13
CA TRP A 97 -7.45 4.42 11.05
C TRP A 97 -6.11 3.73 11.28
N GLU A 98 -5.68 3.60 12.53
CA GLU A 98 -4.46 2.89 12.90
C GLU A 98 -4.80 1.57 13.60
N LEU A 99 -4.28 0.45 13.07
CA LEU A 99 -4.34 -0.85 13.72
C LEU A 99 -3.13 -1.06 14.65
N GLY A 100 -3.43 -1.24 15.93
CA GLY A 100 -2.52 -1.69 16.96
C GLY A 100 -2.37 -3.21 17.00
N GLY A 101 -1.48 -3.71 17.87
CA GLY A 101 -1.36 -5.15 18.10
C GLY A 101 -0.65 -5.97 17.01
N GLY A 102 -0.13 -5.34 15.95
CA GLY A 102 0.63 -6.03 14.90
C GLY A 102 -0.30 -6.74 13.90
N THR A 103 -0.15 -8.06 13.79
CA THR A 103 -0.99 -8.92 12.93
C THR A 103 -2.21 -9.49 13.65
N ASN A 104 -2.21 -9.50 14.99
CA ASN A 104 -3.18 -10.27 15.79
C ASN A 104 -4.63 -9.77 15.72
N LEU A 105 -4.82 -8.48 15.42
CA LEU A 105 -6.14 -7.83 15.42
C LEU A 105 -6.61 -7.49 14.00
N SER A 106 -6.11 -8.21 12.98
CA SER A 106 -6.46 -7.97 11.57
C SER A 106 -7.96 -8.00 11.29
N ASN A 107 -8.74 -8.74 12.08
CA ASN A 107 -10.21 -8.75 12.00
C ASN A 107 -10.85 -7.37 12.19
N LEU A 108 -10.22 -6.47 12.95
CA LEU A 108 -10.73 -5.11 13.16
C LEU A 108 -10.67 -4.25 11.89
N LEU A 109 -9.91 -4.66 10.88
CA LEU A 109 -9.86 -3.98 9.57
C LEU A 109 -11.22 -3.96 8.87
N GLN A 110 -12.16 -4.85 9.23
CA GLN A 110 -13.52 -4.85 8.70
C GLN A 110 -14.31 -3.59 9.06
N ILE A 111 -13.94 -2.91 10.15
CA ILE A 111 -14.62 -1.70 10.62
C ILE A 111 -14.39 -0.54 9.63
N PRO A 112 -13.13 -0.18 9.26
CA PRO A 112 -12.86 0.89 8.30
C PRO A 112 -12.79 0.45 6.83
N LEU A 113 -12.99 -0.83 6.50
CA LEU A 113 -13.03 -1.34 5.12
C LEU A 113 -14.45 -1.82 4.75
N SER A 114 -15.43 -0.94 4.92
CA SER A 114 -16.83 -1.20 4.56
C SER A 114 -17.14 -0.91 3.09
N SER A 115 -18.14 -1.61 2.55
CA SER A 115 -18.67 -1.42 1.18
C SER A 115 -19.23 -0.02 0.92
N ASN A 116 -19.61 0.72 1.96
CA ASN A 116 -20.15 2.08 1.82
C ASN A 116 -19.16 3.08 1.22
N TYR A 117 -17.87 2.92 1.51
CA TYR A 117 -16.83 3.89 1.16
C TYR A 117 -15.57 3.21 0.61
N ILE A 118 -15.68 1.96 0.14
CA ILE A 118 -14.53 1.13 -0.26
C ILE A 118 -13.71 1.77 -1.40
N GLN A 119 -14.38 2.47 -2.32
CA GLN A 119 -13.76 3.20 -3.42
C GLN A 119 -12.91 4.40 -2.96
N GLN A 120 -13.14 4.92 -1.75
CA GLN A 120 -12.35 5.99 -1.12
C GLN A 120 -11.34 5.49 -0.08
N CYS A 121 -11.20 4.16 0.07
CA CYS A 121 -10.25 3.57 1.00
C CYS A 121 -8.86 3.38 0.37
N SER A 122 -7.83 3.47 1.18
CA SER A 122 -6.46 3.09 0.85
C SER A 122 -5.84 2.36 2.02
N LEU A 123 -5.01 1.36 1.74
CA LEU A 123 -4.33 0.54 2.75
C LEU A 123 -2.83 0.83 2.75
N MET A 124 -2.27 1.08 3.94
CA MET A 124 -0.84 1.21 4.16
C MET A 124 -0.37 0.15 5.15
N ILE A 125 0.49 -0.75 4.67
CA ILE A 125 1.11 -1.80 5.49
C ILE A 125 2.54 -1.35 5.84
N VAL A 126 2.79 -1.17 7.12
CA VAL A 126 4.08 -0.73 7.66
C VAL A 126 4.86 -1.93 8.19
N ILE A 127 6.09 -2.13 7.71
CA ILE A 127 6.95 -3.25 8.10
C ILE A 127 8.22 -2.77 8.79
N ASP A 128 8.72 -3.55 9.73
CA ASP A 128 10.00 -3.29 10.39
C ASP A 128 11.18 -3.77 9.55
N LEU A 129 11.98 -2.84 9.01
CA LEU A 129 13.18 -3.21 8.25
C LEU A 129 14.30 -3.81 9.12
N THR A 130 14.23 -3.64 10.44
CA THR A 130 15.22 -4.22 11.37
C THR A 130 14.94 -5.67 11.74
N ALA A 131 13.76 -6.20 11.36
CA ALA A 131 13.36 -7.58 11.57
C ALA A 131 13.04 -8.25 10.21
N PRO A 132 14.05 -8.46 9.33
CA PRO A 132 13.82 -8.90 7.96
C PRO A 132 13.06 -10.22 7.88
N PHE A 133 13.32 -11.17 8.78
CA PHE A 133 12.66 -12.48 8.83
C PHE A 133 11.14 -12.40 9.08
N ASP A 134 10.67 -11.36 9.78
CA ASP A 134 9.25 -11.17 10.09
C ASP A 134 8.49 -10.41 8.99
N MET A 135 9.19 -9.78 8.04
CA MET A 135 8.59 -8.90 7.03
C MET A 135 7.53 -9.61 6.19
N TRP A 136 7.85 -10.81 5.69
CA TRP A 136 6.92 -11.57 4.84
C TRP A 136 5.67 -11.98 5.59
N ASN A 137 5.85 -12.60 6.76
CA ASN A 137 4.73 -13.04 7.57
C ASN A 137 3.85 -11.86 7.96
N THR A 138 4.44 -10.74 8.36
CA THR A 138 3.71 -9.51 8.69
C THR A 138 2.92 -8.99 7.49
N PHE A 139 3.58 -8.84 6.34
CA PHE A 139 2.98 -8.26 5.14
C PHE A 139 1.82 -9.13 4.63
N TYR A 140 2.06 -10.42 4.39
CA TYR A 140 1.04 -11.30 3.81
C TYR A 140 -0.07 -11.66 4.78
N THR A 141 0.21 -11.81 6.08
CA THR A 141 -0.87 -12.00 7.06
C THR A 141 -1.84 -10.81 7.06
N LEU A 142 -1.33 -9.58 7.01
CA LEU A 142 -2.18 -8.38 6.96
C LEU A 142 -2.86 -8.23 5.60
N LEU A 143 -2.13 -8.45 4.52
CA LEU A 143 -2.63 -8.29 3.17
C LEU A 143 -3.73 -9.30 2.83
N ASP A 144 -3.54 -10.57 3.16
CA ASP A 144 -4.51 -11.62 2.82
C ASP A 144 -5.80 -11.46 3.66
N ASN A 145 -5.69 -11.12 4.95
CA ASN A 145 -6.86 -10.75 5.77
C ASN A 145 -7.59 -9.52 5.20
N ALA A 146 -6.85 -8.47 4.85
CA ALA A 146 -7.43 -7.28 4.24
C ALA A 146 -8.07 -7.60 2.88
N ARG A 147 -7.49 -8.49 2.08
CA ARG A 147 -8.02 -8.91 0.78
C ARG A 147 -9.37 -9.59 0.93
N ILE A 148 -9.53 -10.52 1.88
CA ILE A 148 -10.82 -11.17 2.16
C ILE A 148 -11.90 -10.11 2.49
N ILE A 149 -11.56 -9.14 3.33
CA ILE A 149 -12.47 -8.07 3.74
C ILE A 149 -12.84 -7.17 2.54
N VAL A 150 -11.83 -6.72 1.80
CA VAL A 150 -12.00 -5.84 0.63
C VAL A 150 -12.79 -6.53 -0.47
N ASP A 151 -12.51 -7.80 -0.79
CA ASP A 151 -13.23 -8.54 -1.82
C ASP A 151 -14.72 -8.69 -1.47
N ASN A 152 -15.03 -8.94 -0.20
CA ASN A 152 -16.41 -8.97 0.28
C ASN A 152 -17.09 -7.59 0.18
N ALA A 153 -16.38 -6.53 0.55
CA ALA A 153 -16.88 -5.16 0.42
C ALA A 153 -17.10 -4.76 -1.05
N MET A 154 -16.19 -5.16 -1.95
CA MET A 154 -16.26 -4.92 -3.38
C MET A 154 -17.42 -5.68 -4.04
N LYS A 155 -17.68 -6.94 -3.64
CA LYS A 155 -18.87 -7.69 -4.09
C LYS A 155 -20.18 -7.01 -3.70
N GLN A 156 -20.25 -6.44 -2.48
CA GLN A 156 -21.42 -5.68 -2.05
C GLN A 156 -21.54 -4.35 -2.81
N TYR A 157 -20.42 -3.69 -3.08
CA TYR A 157 -20.37 -2.45 -3.84
C TYR A 157 -20.84 -2.66 -5.29
N LEU A 158 -20.37 -3.72 -5.95
CA LEU A 158 -20.82 -4.13 -7.29
C LEU A 158 -22.34 -4.31 -7.34
N LYS A 159 -22.95 -4.97 -6.35
CA LYS A 159 -24.41 -5.16 -6.28
C LYS A 159 -25.18 -3.85 -6.15
N ARG A 160 -24.62 -2.85 -5.46
CA ARG A 160 -25.29 -1.57 -5.20
C ARG A 160 -25.14 -0.61 -6.38
N SER A 161 -23.98 -0.59 -7.02
CA SER A 161 -23.66 0.40 -8.06
C SER A 161 -22.71 -0.21 -9.11
N PRO A 162 -23.23 -1.00 -10.06
CA PRO A 162 -22.41 -1.69 -11.06
C PRO A 162 -21.56 -0.75 -11.91
N ASP A 163 -22.15 0.32 -12.45
CA ASP A 163 -21.45 1.25 -13.35
C ASP A 163 -20.29 1.97 -12.64
N SER A 164 -20.50 2.40 -11.39
CA SER A 164 -19.46 3.06 -10.58
C SER A 164 -18.37 2.08 -10.15
N TYR A 165 -18.72 0.80 -9.93
CA TYR A 165 -17.75 -0.26 -9.69
C TYR A 165 -16.86 -0.50 -10.91
N GLU A 166 -17.46 -0.63 -12.10
CA GLU A 166 -16.73 -0.89 -13.33
C GLU A 166 -15.77 0.26 -13.66
N ALA A 167 -16.24 1.51 -13.59
CA ALA A 167 -15.39 2.69 -13.79
C ALA A 167 -14.21 2.73 -12.80
N PHE A 168 -14.45 2.39 -11.52
CA PHE A 168 -13.41 2.32 -10.51
C PHE A 168 -12.37 1.23 -10.83
N MET A 169 -12.82 0.03 -11.21
CA MET A 169 -11.93 -1.09 -11.54
C MET A 169 -11.10 -0.82 -12.79
N ILE A 170 -11.70 -0.24 -13.84
CA ILE A 170 -10.99 0.17 -15.05
C ILE A 170 -9.87 1.16 -14.70
N TYR A 171 -10.17 2.18 -13.90
CA TYR A 171 -9.16 3.15 -13.48
C TYR A 171 -8.02 2.51 -12.69
N ARG A 172 -8.35 1.62 -11.75
CA ARG A 172 -7.34 0.92 -10.92
C ARG A 172 -6.44 0.03 -11.75
N ASN A 173 -6.99 -0.67 -12.74
CA ASN A 173 -6.27 -1.63 -13.56
C ASN A 173 -5.56 -0.99 -14.77
N ALA A 174 -5.88 0.26 -15.12
CA ALA A 174 -5.27 0.96 -16.25
C ALA A 174 -3.74 1.01 -16.19
N VAL A 175 -3.17 1.13 -14.97
CA VAL A 175 -1.71 1.16 -14.75
C VAL A 175 -1.03 -0.16 -15.13
N PHE A 176 -1.76 -1.27 -15.11
CA PHE A 176 -1.21 -2.61 -15.35
C PHE A 176 -1.53 -3.17 -16.73
N LYS A 177 -2.46 -2.56 -17.48
CA LYS A 177 -2.97 -3.09 -18.75
C LYS A 177 -1.88 -3.31 -19.82
N GLU A 178 -0.91 -2.41 -19.89
CA GLU A 178 0.23 -2.48 -20.83
C GLU A 178 1.53 -2.93 -20.14
N HIS A 179 1.43 -3.41 -18.89
CA HIS A 179 2.59 -3.76 -18.11
C HIS A 179 3.17 -5.10 -18.55
N LYS A 180 4.50 -5.17 -18.71
CA LYS A 180 5.21 -6.38 -19.18
C LYS A 180 4.96 -7.62 -18.32
N ASP A 181 4.70 -7.38 -17.04
CA ASP A 181 4.47 -8.43 -16.05
C ASP A 181 2.98 -8.67 -15.74
N ALA A 182 2.05 -8.10 -16.51
CA ALA A 182 0.62 -8.10 -16.20
C ALA A 182 0.06 -9.50 -15.84
N GLU A 183 0.56 -10.55 -16.49
CA GLU A 183 0.17 -11.95 -16.25
C GLU A 183 0.54 -12.48 -14.85
N TYR A 184 1.53 -11.87 -14.19
CA TYR A 184 2.03 -12.29 -12.88
C TYR A 184 1.51 -11.43 -11.74
N LEU A 185 0.92 -10.27 -12.03
CA LEU A 185 0.45 -9.34 -11.02
C LEU A 185 -0.91 -9.78 -10.48
N ASP A 186 -1.09 -9.67 -9.17
CA ASP A 186 -2.39 -9.74 -8.48
C ASP A 186 -2.60 -8.41 -7.72
N PRO A 187 -2.87 -7.29 -8.43
CA PRO A 187 -2.98 -5.98 -7.80
C PRO A 187 -4.04 -5.98 -6.71
N PHE A 188 -3.77 -5.27 -5.61
CA PHE A 188 -4.77 -5.08 -4.58
C PHE A 188 -5.92 -4.20 -5.10
N PRO A 189 -7.21 -4.56 -4.85
CA PRO A 189 -8.36 -3.87 -5.45
C PRO A 189 -8.44 -2.37 -5.13
N ILE A 190 -7.98 -1.97 -3.96
CA ILE A 190 -7.86 -0.57 -3.55
C ILE A 190 -6.38 -0.13 -3.52
N PRO A 191 -6.05 1.17 -3.50
CA PRO A 191 -4.66 1.62 -3.39
C PRO A 191 -3.94 1.01 -2.19
N LEU A 192 -2.75 0.45 -2.45
CA LEU A 192 -1.90 -0.22 -1.46
C LEU A 192 -0.53 0.47 -1.37
N ILE A 193 -0.06 0.66 -0.14
CA ILE A 193 1.26 1.23 0.15
C ILE A 193 2.02 0.25 1.06
N LEU A 194 3.19 -0.17 0.63
CA LEU A 194 4.17 -0.88 1.46
C LEU A 194 5.18 0.13 2.00
N LEU A 195 5.22 0.28 3.32
CA LEU A 195 6.08 1.26 3.98
C LEU A 195 7.13 0.58 4.87
N GLY A 196 8.41 0.71 4.51
CA GLY A 196 9.54 0.23 5.31
C GLY A 196 9.92 1.21 6.42
N ALA A 197 9.77 0.82 7.68
CA ALA A 197 10.09 1.64 8.84
C ALA A 197 11.54 1.45 9.34
N LYS A 198 12.00 2.35 10.20
CA LYS A 198 13.32 2.31 10.86
C LYS A 198 14.50 2.30 9.87
N TYR A 199 14.37 3.06 8.79
CA TYR A 199 15.43 3.21 7.79
C TYR A 199 16.78 3.66 8.40
N ASP A 200 16.73 4.47 9.47
CA ASP A 200 17.91 4.95 10.20
C ASP A 200 18.81 3.83 10.72
N LYS A 201 18.23 2.67 11.05
CA LYS A 201 18.98 1.48 11.48
C LYS A 201 19.27 0.54 10.31
N PHE A 202 18.34 0.43 9.38
CA PHE A 202 18.48 -0.42 8.21
C PHE A 202 19.63 0.00 7.29
N GLN A 203 19.93 1.30 7.19
CA GLN A 203 21.06 1.79 6.38
C GLN A 203 22.42 1.26 6.88
N ASP A 204 22.53 0.85 8.14
CA ASP A 204 23.77 0.34 8.74
C ASP A 204 23.95 -1.18 8.58
N PHE A 205 22.98 -1.86 7.96
CA PHE A 205 23.08 -3.30 7.69
C PHE A 205 24.16 -3.59 6.63
N GLU A 206 24.63 -4.83 6.59
CA GLU A 206 25.60 -5.27 5.58
C GLU A 206 25.06 -5.01 4.15
N PRO A 207 25.89 -4.52 3.20
CA PRO A 207 25.43 -4.16 1.86
C PRO A 207 24.71 -5.29 1.12
N GLU A 208 25.18 -6.53 1.29
CA GLU A 208 24.55 -7.71 0.68
C GLU A 208 23.16 -7.99 1.26
N GLN A 209 23.05 -7.95 2.59
CA GLN A 209 21.77 -8.10 3.28
C GLN A 209 20.77 -7.00 2.88
N ARG A 210 21.23 -5.74 2.84
CA ARG A 210 20.42 -4.60 2.37
C ARG A 210 19.93 -4.79 0.94
N LYS A 211 20.82 -5.21 0.03
CA LYS A 211 20.49 -5.48 -1.36
C LYS A 211 19.40 -6.55 -1.48
N ASN A 212 19.49 -7.63 -0.72
CA ASN A 212 18.51 -8.71 -0.73
C ASN A 212 17.16 -8.26 -0.16
N ILE A 213 17.15 -7.55 0.97
CA ILE A 213 15.94 -6.96 1.55
C ILE A 213 15.28 -5.99 0.57
N CYS A 214 16.04 -5.06 -0.03
CA CYS A 214 15.52 -4.10 -1.00
C CYS A 214 14.88 -4.76 -2.21
N LYS A 215 15.51 -5.81 -2.76
CA LYS A 215 14.92 -6.61 -3.86
C LYS A 215 13.62 -7.27 -3.42
N PHE A 216 13.60 -7.83 -2.23
CA PHE A 216 12.42 -8.52 -1.70
C PHE A 216 11.24 -7.59 -1.46
N LEU A 217 11.48 -6.40 -0.91
CA LEU A 217 10.48 -5.35 -0.74
C LEU A 217 9.88 -4.91 -2.06
N ARG A 218 10.75 -4.70 -3.06
CA ARG A 218 10.33 -4.34 -4.41
C ARG A 218 9.49 -5.43 -5.05
N PHE A 219 9.88 -6.69 -4.89
CA PHE A 219 9.08 -7.83 -5.34
C PHE A 219 7.69 -7.86 -4.66
N MET A 220 7.63 -7.76 -3.32
CA MET A 220 6.35 -7.76 -2.59
C MET A 220 5.44 -6.60 -3.00
N ALA A 221 6.00 -5.40 -3.18
CA ALA A 221 5.24 -4.25 -3.61
C ALA A 221 4.73 -4.43 -5.05
N HIS A 222 5.61 -4.82 -5.96
CA HIS A 222 5.29 -4.98 -7.38
C HIS A 222 4.18 -6.00 -7.61
N MET A 223 4.33 -7.21 -7.05
CA MET A 223 3.37 -8.32 -7.23
C MET A 223 1.95 -7.98 -6.79
N ASN A 224 1.79 -7.10 -5.80
CA ASN A 224 0.50 -6.72 -5.23
C ASN A 224 0.06 -5.31 -5.68
N GLY A 225 0.75 -4.71 -6.66
CA GLY A 225 0.40 -3.39 -7.19
C GLY A 225 0.52 -2.25 -6.16
N ALA A 226 1.47 -2.38 -5.23
CA ALA A 226 1.67 -1.41 -4.16
C ALA A 226 2.69 -0.33 -4.53
N THR A 227 2.54 0.85 -3.94
CA THR A 227 3.63 1.85 -3.87
C THR A 227 4.58 1.48 -2.72
N LEU A 228 5.88 1.44 -2.98
CA LEU A 228 6.91 1.19 -1.97
C LEU A 228 7.56 2.49 -1.53
N ALA A 229 7.68 2.70 -0.23
CA ALA A 229 8.47 3.79 0.34
C ALA A 229 9.20 3.33 1.60
N MET A 230 10.28 4.03 1.97
CA MET A 230 10.98 3.84 3.23
C MET A 230 10.96 5.12 4.07
N PHE A 231 10.90 4.97 5.39
CA PHE A 231 10.92 6.09 6.31
C PHE A 231 11.60 5.78 7.65
N SER A 232 11.91 6.85 8.36
CA SER A 232 12.36 6.82 9.76
C SER A 232 11.84 8.04 10.49
N ASN A 233 11.43 7.85 11.75
CA ASN A 233 11.06 8.96 12.64
C ASN A 233 12.24 9.86 13.03
N LYS A 234 13.47 9.37 12.86
CA LYS A 234 14.69 10.12 13.17
C LYS A 234 15.21 10.96 12.00
N MET A 235 14.68 10.75 10.79
CA MET A 235 15.15 11.40 9.57
C MET A 235 14.04 12.28 8.97
N GLU A 236 14.12 13.59 9.17
CA GLU A 236 13.05 14.52 8.78
C GLU A 236 12.83 14.60 7.25
N ASN A 237 13.89 14.43 6.46
CA ASN A 237 13.78 14.38 5.01
C ASN A 237 12.86 13.23 4.53
N LEU A 238 12.92 12.07 5.20
CA LEU A 238 12.05 10.94 4.90
C LEU A 238 10.64 11.14 5.44
N MET A 239 10.51 11.67 6.65
CA MET A 239 9.20 11.99 7.23
C MET A 239 8.43 12.97 6.34
N THR A 240 9.09 14.00 5.82
CA THR A 240 8.51 14.97 4.88
C THR A 240 7.99 14.27 3.61
N LYS A 241 8.76 13.33 3.04
CA LYS A 241 8.31 12.55 1.88
C LYS A 241 7.06 11.72 2.18
N ILE A 242 7.01 11.08 3.35
CA ILE A 242 5.83 10.30 3.75
C ILE A 242 4.62 11.20 4.01
N ARG A 243 4.80 12.38 4.59
CA ARG A 243 3.71 13.35 4.72
C ARG A 243 3.11 13.75 3.38
N VAL A 244 3.95 13.96 2.37
CA VAL A 244 3.50 14.25 0.99
C VAL A 244 2.79 13.04 0.39
N LEU A 245 3.30 11.83 0.61
CA LEU A 245 2.64 10.58 0.19
C LEU A 245 1.25 10.42 0.82
N ILE A 246 1.15 10.53 2.14
CA ILE A 246 -0.14 10.47 2.87
C ILE A 246 -1.07 11.57 2.38
N SER A 247 -0.58 12.80 2.21
CA SER A 247 -1.37 13.92 1.67
C SER A 247 -1.88 13.63 0.26
N SER A 248 -1.08 12.98 -0.60
CA SER A 248 -1.49 12.64 -1.97
C SER A 248 -2.61 11.61 -2.00
N VAL A 249 -2.57 10.65 -1.08
CA VAL A 249 -3.54 9.56 -0.98
C VAL A 249 -4.84 10.05 -0.33
N ILE A 250 -4.73 10.88 0.71
CA ILE A 250 -5.89 11.38 1.46
C ILE A 250 -6.54 12.57 0.74
N PHE A 251 -5.76 13.53 0.26
CA PHE A 251 -6.28 14.81 -0.25
C PHE A 251 -6.08 15.01 -1.76
N GLY A 252 -5.63 13.98 -2.49
CA GLY A 252 -5.42 14.05 -3.94
C GLY A 252 -4.34 15.05 -4.35
N THR A 253 -3.41 15.36 -3.45
CA THR A 253 -2.36 16.37 -3.72
C THR A 253 -1.28 15.80 -4.63
N THR A 254 -0.46 16.66 -5.22
CA THR A 254 0.61 16.23 -6.13
C THR A 254 1.48 15.14 -5.50
N ALA A 255 1.43 13.95 -6.09
CA ALA A 255 2.21 12.80 -5.62
C ALA A 255 3.69 12.98 -5.93
N LEU A 256 4.54 12.38 -5.09
CA LEU A 256 5.97 12.27 -5.35
C LEU A 256 6.21 11.35 -6.56
N LYS A 257 6.75 11.91 -7.64
CA LYS A 257 7.17 11.16 -8.84
C LYS A 257 8.59 10.62 -8.75
N THR A 258 9.25 10.76 -7.59
CA THR A 258 10.65 10.35 -7.43
C THR A 258 10.75 8.82 -7.37
N ILE A 259 11.39 8.26 -8.39
CA ILE A 259 11.73 6.84 -8.45
C ILE A 259 13.16 6.67 -7.91
N CYS A 260 13.32 5.86 -6.87
CA CYS A 260 14.60 5.50 -6.28
C CYS A 260 14.61 3.99 -6.00
N THR A 261 15.35 3.25 -6.83
CA THR A 261 15.50 1.79 -6.76
C THR A 261 16.88 1.36 -6.27
N ASP A 262 17.78 2.32 -6.02
CA ASP A 262 19.12 2.09 -5.49
C ASP A 262 19.05 1.63 -4.03
N HIS A 263 19.63 0.46 -3.73
CA HIS A 263 19.69 -0.14 -2.40
C HIS A 263 20.57 0.66 -1.43
N ASN A 264 21.43 1.54 -1.94
CA ASN A 264 22.24 2.44 -1.13
C ASN A 264 21.43 3.62 -0.57
N LYS A 265 20.25 3.88 -1.14
CA LYS A 265 19.38 5.00 -0.80
C LYS A 265 18.02 4.50 -0.29
N PRO A 266 17.23 5.37 0.37
CA PRO A 266 15.87 5.04 0.75
C PRO A 266 15.03 4.72 -0.50
N LEU A 267 14.40 3.55 -0.52
CA LEU A 267 13.55 3.15 -1.65
C LEU A 267 12.30 4.03 -1.74
N SER A 268 11.94 4.37 -2.98
CA SER A 268 10.72 5.09 -3.34
C SER A 268 10.32 4.64 -4.73
N VAL A 269 9.32 3.77 -4.82
CA VAL A 269 8.88 3.17 -6.09
C VAL A 269 7.36 3.30 -6.18
N PRO A 270 6.84 4.17 -7.08
CA PRO A 270 5.41 4.29 -7.29
C PRO A 270 4.84 3.02 -7.95
N CYS A 271 3.56 2.76 -7.69
CA CYS A 271 2.81 1.68 -8.31
C CYS A 271 2.99 1.66 -9.85
N GLY A 272 3.33 0.50 -10.41
CA GLY A 272 3.50 0.30 -11.86
C GLY A 272 4.83 0.78 -12.44
N ALA A 273 5.74 1.33 -11.63
CA ALA A 273 7.06 1.78 -12.10
C ALA A 273 8.18 0.72 -11.97
N ASP A 274 7.91 -0.40 -11.31
CA ASP A 274 8.86 -1.51 -11.17
C ASP A 274 8.62 -2.61 -12.21
N SER A 275 9.57 -3.54 -12.38
CA SER A 275 9.37 -4.73 -13.22
C SER A 275 10.09 -5.96 -12.67
N LEU A 276 9.52 -7.15 -12.91
CA LEU A 276 10.05 -8.45 -12.46
C LEU A 276 11.40 -8.78 -13.08
N MET A 277 11.68 -8.30 -14.30
CA MET A 277 12.98 -8.48 -14.94
C MET A 277 14.13 -7.90 -14.11
N VAL A 278 13.90 -6.82 -13.35
CA VAL A 278 14.92 -6.26 -12.44
C VAL A 278 15.19 -7.18 -11.23
N HIS A 279 14.27 -8.11 -10.94
CA HIS A 279 14.32 -9.06 -9.82
C HIS A 279 14.69 -10.50 -10.25
N LEU A 280 14.78 -10.78 -11.56
CA LEU A 280 15.01 -12.12 -12.11
C LEU A 280 16.49 -12.54 -12.15
N HIS A 281 17.44 -11.61 -11.94
CA HIS A 281 18.88 -11.93 -11.97
C HIS A 281 19.38 -12.85 -10.82
N LEU A 282 18.49 -13.39 -10.00
CA LEU A 282 18.79 -14.36 -8.94
C LEU A 282 18.19 -15.75 -9.20
N LEU A 283 17.72 -16.04 -10.42
CA LEU A 283 17.41 -17.42 -10.82
C LEU A 283 18.67 -18.24 -11.16
N LEU A 284 19.89 -17.68 -11.00
CA LEU A 284 21.12 -18.33 -11.46
C LEU A 284 22.25 -18.44 -10.41
N PHE A 285 22.03 -18.13 -9.13
CA PHE A 285 22.99 -18.48 -8.07
C PHE A 285 22.27 -18.83 -6.76
#